data_AF-A0A496DUU9-F1
#
_entry.id   AF-A0A496DUU9-F1
#
_cell.length_a   1.000
_cell.length_b   1.000
_cell.length_c   1.000
_cell.angle_alpha   90.00
_cell.angle_beta   90.00
_cell.angle_gamma   90.00
#
_symmetry.space_group_name_H-M   'P 1'
#
loop_
_entity.id
_entity.type
_entity.pdbx_description
1 polymer ?
#
loop_
_entity_poly.entity_id
_entity_poly.type
_entity_poly.pdbx_seq_one_letter_code
_entity_poly.pdbx_strand_id
1 'polypeptide(L)'
;MNVTIEHPFCPYCSEVTNLYFRIINTLLFSKDENELRTSMESLKKETRLDEYFTFGYGAHHLWICKRKPSDKNKIFPHRIMMIQF
;
A
#
# COMPACT_ATOMS: atom_id res chain seq x y z
N MET A 1 3.98 -9.37 -12.77
CA MET A 1 3.69 -8.90 -11.41
C MET A 1 3.00 -9.96 -10.56
N ASN A 2 3.49 -10.20 -9.34
CA ASN A 2 2.90 -11.12 -8.36
C ASN A 2 2.62 -10.39 -7.05
N VAL A 3 1.38 -10.43 -6.55
CA VAL A 3 0.95 -9.73 -5.33
C VAL A 3 0.87 -10.73 -4.16
N THR A 4 1.57 -10.45 -3.08
CA THR A 4 1.57 -11.24 -1.84
C THR A 4 1.09 -10.41 -0.67
N ILE A 5 0.08 -10.89 0.05
CA ILE A 5 -0.31 -10.36 1.37
C ILE A 5 0.56 -11.07 2.40
N GLU A 6 1.49 -10.35 3.01
CA GLU A 6 2.50 -10.93 3.91
C GLU A 6 2.03 -11.00 5.37
N HIS A 7 1.20 -10.04 5.80
CA HIS A 7 0.70 -9.96 7.18
C HIS A 7 -0.78 -9.59 7.23
N PRO A 8 -1.52 -10.03 8.27
CA PRO A 8 -2.93 -9.69 8.41
C PRO A 8 -3.14 -8.19 8.56
N PHE A 9 -4.11 -7.66 7.83
CA PHE A 9 -4.55 -6.29 7.97
C PHE A 9 -5.42 -6.13 9.23
N CYS A 10 -5.05 -5.19 10.09
CA CYS A 10 -5.83 -4.83 11.27
C CYS A 10 -6.62 -3.53 10.99
N PRO A 11 -7.93 -3.60 10.71
CA PRO A 11 -8.77 -2.42 10.54
C PRO A 11 -8.99 -1.72 11.89
N TYR A 12 -9.10 -0.39 11.86
CA TYR A 12 -9.40 0.41 13.06
C TYR A 12 -10.28 1.64 12.78
N CYS A 13 -10.46 2.02 11.51
CA CYS A 13 -11.50 2.94 11.07
C CYS A 13 -11.90 2.62 9.62
N SER A 14 -13.07 3.11 9.20
CA SER A 14 -13.61 2.88 7.86
C SER A 14 -12.71 3.44 6.76
N GLU A 15 -12.07 4.58 6.98
CA GLU A 15 -11.18 5.24 6.02
C GLU A 15 -9.97 4.35 5.69
N VAL A 16 -9.32 3.78 6.70
CA VAL A 16 -8.15 2.89 6.51
C VAL A 16 -8.56 1.60 5.82
N THR A 17 -9.72 1.04 6.17
CA THR A 17 -10.25 -0.15 5.50
C THR A 17 -10.55 0.10 4.03
N ASN A 18 -11.18 1.23 3.70
CA ASN A 18 -11.44 1.63 2.32
C ASN A 18 -10.13 1.78 1.55
N LEU A 19 -9.16 2.49 2.13
CA LEU A 19 -7.86 2.70 1.51
C LEU A 19 -7.10 1.38 1.26
N TYR A 20 -7.17 0.43 2.19
CA TYR A 20 -6.60 -0.91 2.01
C TYR A 20 -7.18 -1.61 0.76
N PHE A 21 -8.51 -1.56 0.57
CA PHE A 21 -9.15 -2.12 -0.63
C PHE A 21 -8.78 -1.35 -1.89
N ARG A 22 -8.67 -0.02 -1.84
CA ARG A 22 -8.22 0.78 -2.99
C ARG A 22 -6.80 0.42 -3.39
N ILE A 23 -5.90 0.23 -2.43
CA ILE A 23 -4.54 -0.27 -2.69
C ILE A 23 -4.62 -1.61 -3.41
N ILE A 24 -5.31 -2.62 -2.84
CA ILE A 24 -5.45 -3.94 -3.47
C ILE A 24 -5.98 -3.83 -4.90
N ASN A 25 -7.04 -3.05 -5.12
CA ASN A 25 -7.60 -2.87 -6.46
C ASN A 25 -6.57 -2.25 -7.42
N THR A 26 -5.85 -1.22 -6.99
CA THR A 26 -4.75 -0.64 -7.77
C THR A 26 -3.71 -1.70 -8.11
N LEU A 27 -3.29 -2.53 -7.16
CA LEU A 27 -2.31 -3.60 -7.40
C LEU A 27 -2.81 -4.64 -8.42
N LEU A 28 -4.09 -5.02 -8.34
CA LEU A 28 -4.68 -6.07 -9.17
C LEU A 28 -5.04 -5.59 -10.58
N PHE A 29 -5.34 -4.30 -10.77
CA PHE A 29 -5.75 -3.76 -12.06
C PHE A 29 -4.59 -3.27 -12.92
N SER A 30 -3.41 -3.01 -12.34
CA SER A 30 -2.24 -2.61 -13.12
C SER A 30 -1.70 -3.78 -13.94
N LYS A 31 -1.37 -3.52 -15.21
CA LYS A 31 -0.89 -4.55 -16.16
C LYS A 31 0.62 -4.72 -16.11
N ASP A 32 1.34 -3.64 -15.84
CA ASP A 32 2.79 -3.59 -15.77
C ASP A 32 3.31 -2.65 -14.68
N GLU A 33 4.63 -2.63 -14.48
CA GLU A 33 5.29 -1.82 -13.45
C GLU A 33 5.07 -0.31 -13.65
N ASN A 34 5.05 0.18 -14.89
CA ASN A 34 4.90 1.60 -15.17
C ASN A 34 3.48 2.08 -14.85
N GLU A 35 2.48 1.29 -15.24
CA GLU A 35 1.08 1.54 -14.88
C GLU A 35 0.92 1.48 -13.35
N LEU A 36 1.49 0.48 -12.67
CA LEU A 36 1.38 0.39 -11.22
C LEU A 36 1.97 1.61 -10.51
N ARG A 37 3.19 2.02 -10.89
CA ARG A 37 3.84 3.19 -10.30
C ARG A 37 3.00 4.44 -10.49
N THR A 38 2.45 4.63 -11.70
CA THR A 38 1.59 5.77 -12.01
C THR A 38 0.30 5.73 -11.19
N SER A 39 -0.37 4.58 -11.10
CA SER A 39 -1.60 4.42 -10.34
C SER A 39 -1.39 4.61 -8.83
N MET A 40 -0.27 4.14 -8.28
CA MET A 40 0.08 4.35 -6.86
C MET A 40 0.32 5.83 -6.54
N GLU A 41 1.00 6.57 -7.43
CA GLU A 41 1.18 8.01 -7.27
C GLU A 41 -0.14 8.78 -7.38
N SER A 42 -1.03 8.41 -8.31
CA SER A 42 -2.38 8.98 -8.39
C SER A 42 -3.20 8.68 -7.14
N LEU A 43 -3.17 7.42 -6.66
CA LEU A 43 -3.85 7.02 -5.43
C LEU A 43 -3.36 7.84 -4.23
N LYS A 44 -2.05 8.08 -4.13
CA LYS A 44 -1.46 8.94 -3.08
C LYS A 44 -1.91 10.39 -3.18
N LYS A 45 -2.12 10.94 -4.38
CA LYS A 45 -2.61 12.33 -4.56
C LYS A 45 -4.09 12.47 -4.27
N GLU A 46 -4.89 11.47 -4.63
CA GLU A 46 -6.35 11.49 -4.47
C GLU A 46 -6.83 11.11 -3.07
N THR A 47 -5.94 10.60 -2.23
CA THR A 47 -6.28 10.07 -0.90
C THR A 47 -5.26 10.46 0.14
N ARG A 48 -5.61 10.24 1.41
CA ARG A 48 -4.71 10.42 2.55
C ARG A 48 -3.85 9.18 2.78
N LEU A 49 -3.31 8.61 1.70
CA LEU A 49 -2.62 7.32 1.75
C LEU A 49 -1.41 7.36 2.67
N ASP A 50 -0.64 8.42 2.54
CA ASP A 50 0.59 8.70 3.27
C ASP A 50 0.38 8.92 4.78
N GLU A 51 -0.84 9.23 5.23
CA GLU A 51 -1.17 9.29 6.66
C GLU A 51 -1.28 7.91 7.32
N TYR A 52 -1.70 6.89 6.56
CA TYR A 52 -2.09 5.58 7.09
C TYR A 52 -1.15 4.46 6.65
N PHE A 53 -0.58 4.59 5.46
CA PHE A 53 0.35 3.64 4.87
C PHE A 53 1.60 4.36 4.40
N THR A 54 2.65 3.58 4.24
CA THR A 54 3.85 4.00 3.55
C THR A 54 4.22 2.90 2.57
N PHE A 55 4.82 3.28 1.45
CA PHE A 55 5.24 2.34 0.44
C PHE A 55 6.55 2.83 -0.16
N GLY A 56 7.25 1.91 -0.81
CA GLY A 56 8.47 2.22 -1.53
C GLY A 56 8.79 1.15 -2.56
N TYR A 57 9.75 1.47 -3.41
CA TYR A 57 10.14 0.61 -4.52
C TYR A 57 11.57 0.11 -4.33
N GLY A 58 11.77 -1.19 -4.49
CA GLY A 58 13.07 -1.78 -4.75
C GLY A 58 13.31 -1.94 -6.25
N ALA A 59 14.39 -2.63 -6.62
CA ALA A 59 14.75 -2.86 -8.03
C ALA A 59 13.68 -3.65 -8.81
N HIS A 60 13.00 -4.60 -8.16
CA HIS A 60 12.01 -5.48 -8.78
C HIS A 60 10.76 -5.69 -7.93
N HIS A 61 10.49 -4.78 -6.98
CA HIS A 61 9.31 -4.92 -6.12
C HIS A 61 8.81 -3.59 -5.57
N LEU A 62 7.51 -3.57 -5.22
CA LEU A 62 6.86 -2.58 -4.38
C LEU A 62 6.57 -3.22 -3.02
N TRP A 63 6.85 -2.50 -1.93
CA TRP A 63 6.48 -2.92 -0.58
C TRP A 63 5.55 -1.88 0.05
N ILE A 64 4.62 -2.36 0.91
CA ILE A 64 3.64 -1.51 1.59
C ILE A 64 3.60 -1.86 3.07
N CYS A 65 3.79 -0.86 3.92
CA CYS A 65 3.67 -0.95 5.38
C CYS A 65 2.55 -0.04 5.88
N LYS A 66 2.01 -0.37 7.05
CA LYS A 66 1.05 0.48 7.75
C LYS A 66 1.75 1.38 8.76
N ARG A 67 1.25 2.60 8.93
CA ARG A 67 1.63 3.52 10.01
C ARG A 67 0.87 3.20 11.29
N LYS A 68 1.48 3.47 12.44
CA LYS A 68 0.83 3.19 13.73
C LYS A 68 -0.33 4.17 13.94
N PRO A 69 -1.53 3.70 14.33
CA PRO A 69 -2.67 4.58 14.60
C PRO A 69 -2.39 5.61 15.71
N SER A 70 -1.61 5.19 16.72
CA SER A 70 -1.23 6.02 17.86
C SER A 70 -0.13 7.04 17.55
N ASP A 71 0.67 6.82 16.52
CA ASP A 71 1.76 7.69 16.11
C ASP A 71 2.01 7.50 14.62
N LYS A 72 1.46 8.40 13.80
CA LYS A 72 1.55 8.32 12.34
C LYS A 72 2.99 8.47 11.82
N ASN A 73 3.92 8.98 12.63
CA ASN A 73 5.33 9.06 12.24
C ASN A 73 6.05 7.71 12.37
N LYS A 74 5.46 6.75 13.09
CA LYS A 74 6.00 5.40 13.24
C LYS A 74 5.31 4.42 12.31
N ILE A 75 6.09 3.47 11.83
CA ILE A 75 5.62 2.37 10.99
C ILE A 75 5.51 1.09 11.81
N PHE A 76 4.61 0.19 11.42
CA PHE A 76 4.69 -1.19 11.88
C PHE A 76 5.95 -1.85 11.27
N PRO A 77 6.64 -2.73 12.02
CA PRO A 77 7.86 -3.36 11.54
C PRO A 77 7.60 -4.35 10.38
N HIS A 78 6.36 -4.82 10.25
CA HIS A 78 5.96 -5.80 9.25
C HIS A 78 5.30 -5.12 8.04
N ARG A 79 5.75 -5.52 6.85
CA ARG A 79 5.08 -5.22 5.58
C ARG A 79 3.75 -5.93 5.53
N ILE A 80 2.72 -5.26 5.03
CA ILE A 80 1.39 -5.85 4.85
C ILE A 80 1.29 -6.50 3.48
N MET A 81 1.83 -5.84 2.45
CA MET A 81 1.78 -6.31 1.07
C MET A 81 3.11 -6.10 0.37
N MET A 82 3.39 -6.99 -0.57
CA MET A 82 4.56 -6.94 -1.43
C MET A 82 4.16 -7.35 -2.84
N ILE A 83 4.67 -6.63 -3.84
CA ILE A 83 4.43 -6.89 -5.25
C ILE A 83 5.78 -7.08 -5.91
N GLN A 84 6.01 -8.21 -6.56
CA GLN A 84 7.18 -8.42 -7.42
C GLN A 84 6.80 -8.08 -8.85
N PHE A 85 7.65 -7.36 -9.57
CA PHE A 85 7.41 -6.96 -10.96
C PHE A 85 7.72 -8.08 -11.95
#